data_AF-A0A9P1GD66-F1
#
_entry.id   AF-A0A9P1GD66-F1
#
_cell.length_a   1.000
_cell.length_b   1.000
_cell.length_c   1.000
_cell.angle_alpha   90.00
_cell.angle_beta   90.00
_cell.angle_gamma   90.00
#
_symmetry.space_group_name_H-M   'P 1'
#
loop_
_entity.id
_entity.type
_entity.pdbx_description
1 polymer ?
#
loop_
_entity_poly.entity_id
_entity_poly.type
_entity_poly.pdbx_seq_one_letter_code
_entity_poly.pdbx_strand_id
1 'polypeptide(L)'
;EVREELVAGGIVSWLMALLQSTSPKSLSHAIQLMGFLAEDQDVADNFMEASLTRLRQLLQDKNDDVRLQTAFAVSRIATADDRRQVLVEAEMVQPLNRLLKEGTYDCKAAAASAIGELANATDKRLFKKISMHLLEAEVLEPLLDLLGSHHDDCSSNASRALCILASTEKTGTAILERGALKPLVSLLKGKPQVSRILRVAKVLQALADFNRCGMDVALSQESSQQLMHHALNLLQEHRSKNLPTPRFLPAIGAGNDESFATVKMASPQVMIPRSKMKNARKIIQLGLDVSKIPTTLPPLHCV
;
A
#
# COMPACT_ATOMS: atom_id res chain seq x y z
N GLU A 1 14.74 2.54 -21.72
CA GLU A 1 15.17 3.61 -22.65
C GLU A 1 15.48 4.93 -21.97
N VAL A 2 14.57 5.91 -21.79
CA VAL A 2 14.97 7.25 -21.28
C VAL A 2 15.66 7.23 -19.91
N ARG A 3 15.23 6.35 -18.97
CA ARG A 3 15.85 6.24 -17.63
C ARG A 3 17.25 5.63 -17.67
N GLU A 4 17.44 4.59 -18.49
CA GLU A 4 18.74 3.91 -18.65
C GLU A 4 19.74 4.81 -19.39
N GLU A 5 19.29 5.58 -20.39
CA GLU A 5 20.11 6.57 -21.09
C GLU A 5 20.57 7.70 -20.16
N LEU A 6 19.70 8.17 -19.25
CA LEU A 6 20.06 9.17 -18.24
C LEU A 6 21.13 8.63 -17.27
N VAL A 7 21.02 7.36 -16.87
CA VAL A 7 22.01 6.70 -15.99
C VAL A 7 23.34 6.50 -16.70
N ALA A 8 23.34 6.06 -17.95
CA ALA A 8 24.54 5.99 -18.78
C ALA A 8 25.20 7.37 -18.98
N GLY A 9 24.42 8.44 -18.93
CA GLY A 9 24.88 9.84 -19.03
C GLY A 9 25.50 10.42 -17.75
N GLY A 10 25.69 9.64 -16.68
CA GLY A 10 26.31 10.12 -15.43
C GLY A 10 25.39 10.88 -14.48
N ILE A 11 24.06 10.75 -14.66
CA ILE A 11 23.08 11.45 -13.82
C ILE A 11 23.19 11.09 -12.33
N VAL A 12 23.63 9.87 -12.01
CA VAL A 12 23.84 9.43 -10.63
C VAL A 12 24.89 10.29 -9.93
N SER A 13 26.04 10.51 -10.57
CA SER A 13 27.10 11.38 -10.04
C SER A 13 26.62 12.82 -9.87
N TRP A 14 25.84 13.32 -10.82
CA TRP A 14 25.26 14.65 -10.75
C TRP A 14 24.22 14.79 -9.64
N LEU A 15 23.34 13.81 -9.47
CA LEU A 15 22.36 13.75 -8.38
C LEU A 15 23.05 13.73 -7.02
N MET A 16 24.08 12.91 -6.86
CA MET A 16 24.86 12.86 -5.62
C MET A 16 25.55 14.18 -5.31
N ALA A 17 26.05 14.90 -6.33
CA ALA A 17 26.59 16.24 -6.16
C ALA A 17 25.49 17.25 -5.77
N LEU A 18 24.30 17.17 -6.39
CA LEU A 18 23.18 18.05 -6.04
C LEU A 18 22.59 17.80 -4.66
N LEU A 19 22.66 16.56 -4.15
CA LEU A 19 22.28 16.27 -2.76
C LEU A 19 23.16 17.00 -1.74
N GLN A 20 24.35 17.45 -2.14
CA GLN A 20 25.24 18.30 -1.33
C GLN A 20 25.00 19.80 -1.52
N SER A 21 24.05 20.20 -2.37
CA SER A 21 23.72 21.61 -2.59
C SER A 21 23.11 22.24 -1.34
N THR A 22 23.38 23.53 -1.16
CA THR A 22 22.79 24.36 -0.10
C THR A 22 21.49 25.05 -0.52
N SER A 23 21.13 24.99 -1.82
CA SER A 23 19.91 25.59 -2.37
C SER A 23 18.72 24.66 -2.12
N PRO A 24 17.71 25.05 -1.31
CA PRO A 24 16.56 24.20 -1.02
C PRO A 24 15.78 23.81 -2.27
N LYS A 25 15.61 24.74 -3.22
CA LYS A 25 14.91 24.45 -4.49
C LYS A 25 15.65 23.38 -5.29
N SER A 26 16.96 23.55 -5.49
CA SER A 26 17.76 22.58 -6.26
C SER A 26 17.76 21.21 -5.59
N LEU A 27 17.83 21.21 -4.26
CA LEU A 27 17.82 20.02 -3.43
C LEU A 27 16.48 19.27 -3.54
N SER A 28 15.35 19.97 -3.39
CA SER A 28 14.00 19.39 -3.55
C SER A 28 13.81 18.75 -4.93
N HIS A 29 14.17 19.43 -6.01
CA HIS A 29 14.04 18.88 -7.37
C HIS A 29 14.94 17.66 -7.58
N ALA A 30 16.17 17.68 -7.05
CA ALA A 30 17.09 16.54 -7.13
C ALA A 30 16.56 15.32 -6.38
N ILE A 31 16.03 15.52 -5.17
CA ILE A 31 15.44 14.46 -4.34
C ILE A 31 14.19 13.90 -5.00
N GLN A 32 13.33 14.77 -5.56
CA GLN A 32 12.14 14.35 -6.27
C GLN A 32 12.49 13.49 -7.50
N LEU A 33 13.46 13.92 -8.31
CA LEU A 33 13.97 13.15 -9.44
C LEU A 33 14.56 11.82 -8.98
N MET A 34 15.33 11.80 -7.89
CA MET A 34 15.83 10.58 -7.29
C MET A 34 14.70 9.61 -6.93
N GLY A 35 13.59 10.11 -6.36
CA GLY A 35 12.40 9.31 -6.07
C GLY A 35 11.78 8.69 -7.33
N PHE A 36 11.71 9.40 -8.45
CA PHE A 36 11.20 8.86 -9.71
C PHE A 36 12.16 7.84 -10.35
N LEU A 37 13.46 8.09 -10.28
CA LEU A 37 14.48 7.17 -10.80
C LEU A 37 14.56 5.89 -9.96
N ALA A 38 14.30 5.99 -8.66
CA ALA A 38 14.27 4.84 -7.75
C ALA A 38 13.20 3.80 -8.10
N GLU A 39 12.25 4.09 -8.97
CA GLU A 39 11.29 3.06 -9.43
C GLU A 39 11.96 1.92 -10.20
N ASP A 40 13.09 2.21 -10.82
CA ASP A 40 13.92 1.21 -11.49
C ASP A 40 14.96 0.67 -10.49
N GLN A 41 15.04 -0.65 -10.37
CA GLN A 41 15.87 -1.32 -9.38
C GLN A 41 17.36 -1.10 -9.64
N ASP A 42 17.81 -1.29 -10.88
CA ASP A 42 19.22 -1.16 -11.24
C ASP A 42 19.68 0.29 -11.04
N VAL A 43 18.81 1.25 -11.30
CA VAL A 43 19.09 2.67 -11.09
C VAL A 43 19.14 3.03 -9.61
N ALA A 44 18.21 2.50 -8.80
CA ALA A 44 18.18 2.74 -7.36
C ALA A 44 19.48 2.24 -6.69
N ASP A 45 19.91 1.03 -7.02
CA ASP A 45 21.07 0.39 -6.39
C ASP A 45 22.36 1.21 -6.58
N ASN A 46 22.48 1.96 -7.68
CA ASN A 46 23.63 2.81 -7.97
C ASN A 46 23.81 4.02 -7.02
N PHE A 47 22.75 4.51 -6.39
CA PHE A 47 22.82 5.67 -5.50
C PHE A 47 22.35 5.39 -4.07
N MET A 48 21.69 4.26 -3.83
CA MET A 48 21.08 3.96 -2.54
C MET A 48 22.09 4.05 -1.40
N GLU A 49 23.14 3.22 -1.40
CA GLU A 49 24.10 3.17 -0.30
C GLU A 49 24.73 4.53 0.02
N ALA A 50 25.11 5.29 -1.01
CA ALA A 50 25.74 6.59 -0.85
C ALA A 50 24.76 7.71 -0.41
N SER A 51 23.46 7.58 -0.73
CA SER A 51 22.46 8.62 -0.47
C SER A 51 21.76 8.48 0.87
N LEU A 52 21.68 7.29 1.48
CA LEU A 52 20.92 7.02 2.70
C LEU A 52 21.27 7.96 3.85
N THR A 53 22.57 8.15 4.14
CA THR A 53 23.00 9.04 5.22
C THR A 53 22.52 10.47 4.99
N ARG A 54 22.56 10.93 3.73
CA ARG A 54 22.14 12.28 3.36
C ARG A 54 20.62 12.42 3.39
N LEU A 55 19.87 11.46 2.85
CA LEU A 55 18.40 11.45 2.91
C LEU A 55 17.90 11.46 4.37
N ARG A 56 18.55 10.73 5.28
CA ARG A 56 18.21 10.74 6.72
C ARG A 56 18.39 12.13 7.35
N GLN A 57 19.42 12.87 6.95
CA GLN A 57 19.62 14.25 7.39
C GLN A 57 18.56 15.18 6.82
N LEU A 58 18.22 15.01 5.53
CA LEU A 58 17.27 15.85 4.81
C LEU A 58 15.83 15.69 5.30
N LEU A 59 15.45 14.52 5.84
CA LEU A 59 14.18 14.34 6.56
C LEU A 59 14.06 15.26 7.79
N GLN A 60 15.18 15.75 8.32
CA GLN A 60 15.25 16.63 9.47
C GLN A 60 15.66 18.06 9.08
N ASP A 61 15.61 18.40 7.79
CA ASP A 61 15.93 19.74 7.32
C ASP A 61 14.95 20.79 7.87
N LYS A 62 15.37 22.06 7.88
CA LYS A 62 14.51 23.17 8.32
C LYS A 62 13.49 23.55 7.25
N ASN A 63 13.72 23.18 5.99
CA ASN A 63 12.86 23.49 4.87
C ASN A 63 11.80 22.39 4.65
N ASP A 64 10.53 22.76 4.72
CA ASP A 64 9.41 21.82 4.58
C ASP A 64 9.34 21.15 3.21
N ASP A 65 9.67 21.86 2.13
CA ASP A 65 9.66 21.28 0.79
C ASP A 65 10.77 20.21 0.66
N VAL A 66 11.96 20.47 1.20
CA VAL A 66 13.04 19.47 1.26
C VAL A 66 12.59 18.24 2.05
N ARG A 67 11.98 18.43 3.24
CA ARG A 67 11.46 17.32 4.05
C ARG A 67 10.37 16.53 3.31
N LEU A 68 9.43 17.22 2.67
CA LEU A 68 8.36 16.66 1.85
C LEU A 68 8.92 15.79 0.72
N GLN A 69 9.80 16.35 -0.12
CA GLN A 69 10.39 15.62 -1.24
C GLN A 69 11.23 14.44 -0.75
N THR A 70 11.90 14.56 0.39
CA THR A 70 12.67 13.46 0.97
C THR A 70 11.77 12.31 1.42
N ALA A 71 10.68 12.60 2.13
CA ALA A 71 9.70 11.57 2.52
C ALA A 71 9.05 10.92 1.28
N PHE A 72 8.75 11.71 0.25
CA PHE A 72 8.28 11.21 -1.03
C PHE A 72 9.30 10.25 -1.67
N ALA A 73 10.57 10.63 -1.78
CA ALA A 73 11.61 9.79 -2.35
C ALA A 73 11.77 8.47 -1.57
N VAL A 74 11.77 8.52 -0.24
CA VAL A 74 11.80 7.32 0.61
C VAL A 74 10.60 6.40 0.32
N SER A 75 9.40 6.95 0.13
CA SER A 75 8.23 6.13 -0.24
C SER A 75 8.39 5.43 -1.60
N ARG A 76 9.02 6.08 -2.59
CA ARG A 76 9.27 5.47 -3.91
C ARG A 76 10.36 4.40 -3.85
N ILE A 77 11.40 4.65 -3.05
CA ILE A 77 12.48 3.69 -2.82
C ILE A 77 11.95 2.44 -2.10
N ALA A 78 11.03 2.60 -1.14
CA ALA A 78 10.44 1.51 -0.36
C ALA A 78 9.47 0.59 -1.14
N THR A 79 9.53 0.56 -2.48
CA THR A 79 8.64 -0.25 -3.32
C THR A 79 9.06 -1.72 -3.45
N ALA A 80 10.32 -2.06 -3.14
CA ALA A 80 10.83 -3.44 -3.13
C ALA A 80 11.36 -3.87 -1.74
N ASP A 81 11.29 -5.16 -1.45
CA ASP A 81 11.56 -5.73 -0.11
C ASP A 81 13.02 -5.54 0.34
N ASP A 82 13.97 -5.73 -0.57
CA ASP A 82 15.39 -5.45 -0.35
C ASP A 82 15.63 -3.99 0.09
N ARG A 83 15.01 -3.04 -0.61
CA ARG A 83 15.14 -1.61 -0.31
C ARG A 83 14.41 -1.20 0.96
N ARG A 84 13.28 -1.81 1.28
CA ARG A 84 12.61 -1.63 2.59
C ARG A 84 13.53 -2.00 3.73
N GLN A 85 14.23 -3.13 3.62
CA GLN A 85 15.19 -3.58 4.63
C GLN A 85 16.32 -2.56 4.78
N VAL A 86 16.94 -2.14 3.67
CA VAL A 86 18.05 -1.16 3.68
C VAL A 86 17.61 0.18 4.30
N LEU A 87 16.41 0.67 4.00
CA LEU A 87 15.89 1.92 4.58
C LEU A 87 15.67 1.82 6.09
N VAL A 88 15.19 0.68 6.59
CA VAL A 88 15.02 0.43 8.03
C VAL A 88 16.36 0.34 8.73
N GLU A 89 17.33 -0.36 8.14
CA GLU A 89 18.70 -0.47 8.65
C GLU A 89 19.44 0.88 8.65
N ALA A 90 19.08 1.77 7.72
CA ALA A 90 19.54 3.17 7.70
C ALA A 90 18.82 4.10 8.69
N GLU A 91 18.02 3.56 9.63
CA GLU A 91 17.33 4.30 10.70
C GLU A 91 16.38 5.41 10.20
N MET A 92 15.74 5.22 9.04
CA MET A 92 14.84 6.21 8.43
C MET A 92 13.52 6.38 9.21
N VAL A 93 13.14 5.41 10.03
CA VAL A 93 11.84 5.37 10.70
C VAL A 93 11.68 6.50 11.72
N GLN A 94 12.71 6.82 12.51
CA GLN A 94 12.61 7.85 13.54
C GLN A 94 12.42 9.27 12.95
N PRO A 95 13.20 9.70 11.93
CA PRO A 95 12.92 10.96 11.23
C PRO A 95 11.53 11.02 10.60
N LEU A 96 11.05 9.93 9.99
CA LEU A 96 9.70 9.87 9.44
C LEU A 96 8.64 10.00 10.53
N ASN A 97 8.83 9.37 11.69
CA ASN A 97 7.92 9.49 12.83
C ASN A 97 7.86 10.93 13.36
N ARG A 98 9.01 11.60 13.46
CA ARG A 98 9.05 13.03 13.81
C ARG A 98 8.27 13.87 12.80
N LEU A 99 8.42 13.57 11.51
CA LEU A 99 7.70 14.27 10.45
C LEU A 99 6.17 14.07 10.53
N LEU A 100 5.70 12.88 10.93
CA LEU A 100 4.27 12.64 11.22
C LEU A 100 3.74 13.52 12.34
N LYS A 101 4.54 13.75 13.39
CA LYS A 101 4.17 14.56 14.57
C LYS A 101 4.21 16.06 14.26
N GLU A 102 5.29 16.53 13.66
CA GLU A 102 5.66 17.96 13.61
C GLU A 102 5.60 18.59 12.20
N GLY A 103 5.44 17.81 11.13
CA GLY A 103 5.45 18.32 9.76
C GLY A 103 4.22 19.14 9.36
N THR A 104 4.29 19.82 8.22
CA THR A 104 3.10 20.35 7.53
C THR A 104 2.17 19.21 7.09
N TYR A 105 0.92 19.49 6.72
CA TYR A 105 0.03 18.43 6.26
C TYR A 105 0.58 17.65 5.06
N ASP A 106 1.24 18.32 4.11
CA ASP A 106 1.89 17.63 2.99
C ASP A 106 3.04 16.74 3.47
N CYS A 107 3.88 17.24 4.38
CA CYS A 107 4.96 16.44 4.99
C CYS A 107 4.41 15.23 5.73
N LYS A 108 3.34 15.40 6.50
CA LYS A 108 2.67 14.33 7.25
C LYS A 108 2.07 13.30 6.29
N ALA A 109 1.43 13.73 5.20
CA ALA A 109 0.89 12.84 4.18
C ALA A 109 1.99 12.02 3.50
N ALA A 110 3.10 12.65 3.14
CA ALA A 110 4.25 11.97 2.53
C ALA A 110 4.92 11.00 3.52
N ALA A 111 5.09 11.40 4.78
CA ALA A 111 5.62 10.53 5.84
C ALA A 111 4.71 9.31 6.08
N ALA A 112 3.39 9.52 6.14
CA ALA A 112 2.43 8.42 6.29
C ALA A 112 2.49 7.47 5.08
N SER A 113 2.68 8.01 3.87
CA SER A 113 2.88 7.20 2.68
C SER A 113 4.16 6.36 2.77
N ALA A 114 5.29 6.97 3.17
CA ALA A 114 6.56 6.30 3.34
C ALA A 114 6.50 5.18 4.39
N ILE A 115 5.89 5.44 5.55
CA ILE A 115 5.67 4.41 6.58
C ILE A 115 4.79 3.27 6.06
N GLY A 116 3.73 3.59 5.30
CA GLY A 116 2.89 2.58 4.65
C GLY A 116 3.66 1.73 3.65
N GLU A 117 4.52 2.32 2.82
CA GLU A 117 5.36 1.57 1.86
C GLU A 117 6.43 0.71 2.55
N LEU A 118 7.05 1.22 3.62
CA LEU A 118 7.98 0.43 4.45
C LEU A 118 7.29 -0.80 5.05
N ALA A 119 6.06 -0.64 5.55
CA ALA A 119 5.29 -1.74 6.11
C ALA A 119 4.80 -2.74 5.04
N ASN A 120 4.73 -2.35 3.76
CA ASN A 120 4.13 -3.13 2.67
C ASN A 120 5.07 -4.22 2.10
N ALA A 121 5.76 -4.94 2.98
CA ALA A 121 6.68 -6.00 2.55
C ALA A 121 5.91 -7.25 2.11
N THR A 122 6.35 -7.88 1.01
CA THR A 122 5.70 -9.09 0.48
C THR A 122 6.23 -10.37 1.15
N ASP A 123 7.51 -10.38 1.53
CA ASP A 123 8.07 -11.44 2.36
C ASP A 123 7.51 -11.36 3.79
N LYS A 124 6.92 -12.47 4.25
CA LYS A 124 6.24 -12.54 5.55
C LYS A 124 7.19 -12.31 6.74
N ARG A 125 8.45 -12.74 6.64
CA ARG A 125 9.43 -12.59 7.73
C ARG A 125 9.88 -11.13 7.81
N LEU A 126 10.16 -10.52 6.67
CA LEU A 126 10.50 -9.11 6.56
C LEU A 126 9.34 -8.23 7.01
N PHE A 127 8.12 -8.49 6.53
CA PHE A 127 6.91 -7.81 6.97
C PHE A 127 6.79 -7.79 8.50
N LYS A 128 6.95 -8.95 9.14
CA LYS A 128 6.91 -9.07 10.60
C LYS A 128 8.02 -8.25 11.27
N LYS A 129 9.25 -8.30 10.76
CA LYS A 129 10.40 -7.55 11.30
C LYS A 129 10.14 -6.04 11.22
N ILE A 130 9.80 -5.54 10.03
CA ILE A 130 9.58 -4.11 9.81
C ILE A 130 8.35 -3.62 10.57
N SER A 131 7.23 -4.32 10.51
CA SER A 131 6.00 -3.90 11.20
C SER A 131 6.19 -3.80 12.71
N MET A 132 6.91 -4.75 13.33
CA MET A 132 7.22 -4.67 14.77
C MET A 132 8.15 -3.49 15.07
N HIS A 133 9.18 -3.28 14.25
CA HIS A 133 10.08 -2.13 14.41
C HIS A 133 9.35 -0.79 14.28
N LEU A 134 8.40 -0.67 13.35
CA LEU A 134 7.54 0.51 13.21
C LEU A 134 6.69 0.74 14.46
N LEU A 135 6.08 -0.31 15.02
CA LEU A 135 5.28 -0.20 16.24
C LEU A 135 6.14 0.16 17.47
N GLU A 136 7.35 -0.39 17.57
CA GLU A 136 8.34 -0.04 18.61
C GLU A 136 8.82 1.41 18.47
N ALA A 137 8.91 1.93 17.24
CA ALA A 137 9.21 3.34 16.97
C ALA A 137 8.02 4.29 17.22
N GLU A 138 6.91 3.80 17.79
CA GLU A 138 5.74 4.60 18.17
C GLU A 138 5.08 5.36 16.99
N VAL A 139 5.10 4.78 15.79
CA VAL A 139 4.42 5.40 14.63
C VAL A 139 2.90 5.27 14.69
N LEU A 140 2.37 4.44 15.60
CA LEU A 140 0.94 4.14 15.70
C LEU A 140 0.11 5.36 16.10
N GLU A 141 0.51 6.09 17.15
CA GLU A 141 -0.25 7.24 17.64
C GLU A 141 -0.37 8.35 16.57
N PRO A 142 0.72 8.79 15.91
CA PRO A 142 0.60 9.82 14.87
C PRO A 142 -0.24 9.38 13.67
N LEU A 143 -0.21 8.09 13.30
CA LEU A 143 -1.06 7.56 12.24
C LEU A 143 -2.54 7.56 12.64
N LEU A 144 -2.88 7.21 13.88
CA LEU A 144 -4.25 7.28 14.39
C LEU A 144 -4.76 8.73 14.45
N ASP A 145 -3.92 9.69 14.84
CA ASP A 145 -4.26 11.11 14.81
C ASP A 145 -4.52 11.60 13.38
N LEU A 146 -3.65 11.21 12.43
CA LEU A 146 -3.80 11.57 11.02
C LEU A 146 -5.05 10.96 10.36
N LEU A 147 -5.50 9.79 10.83
CA LEU A 147 -6.74 9.18 10.36
C LEU A 147 -7.97 10.08 10.59
N GLY A 148 -7.93 10.90 11.65
CA GLY A 148 -8.96 11.89 11.96
C GLY A 148 -8.84 13.22 11.21
N SER A 149 -7.72 13.44 10.50
CA SER A 149 -7.42 14.70 9.81
C SER A 149 -8.48 15.09 8.78
N HIS A 150 -8.65 16.40 8.58
CA HIS A 150 -9.45 16.96 7.49
C HIS A 150 -8.70 17.02 6.16
N HIS A 151 -7.38 16.81 6.18
CA HIS A 151 -6.58 16.71 4.96
C HIS A 151 -6.72 15.29 4.39
N ASP A 152 -7.22 15.19 3.16
CA ASP A 152 -7.58 13.90 2.57
C ASP A 152 -6.36 12.98 2.39
N ASP A 153 -5.23 13.50 1.89
CA ASP A 153 -4.04 12.67 1.70
C ASP A 153 -3.47 12.14 3.02
N CYS A 154 -3.47 12.96 4.08
CA CYS A 154 -3.08 12.53 5.43
C CYS A 154 -3.93 11.36 5.90
N SER A 155 -5.25 11.53 5.89
CA SER A 155 -6.18 10.52 6.41
C SER A 155 -6.23 9.26 5.53
N SER A 156 -6.08 9.41 4.21
CA SER A 156 -6.01 8.31 3.25
C SER A 156 -4.73 7.49 3.43
N ASN A 157 -3.56 8.14 3.47
CA ASN A 157 -2.28 7.47 3.64
C ASN A 157 -2.16 6.83 5.02
N ALA A 158 -2.65 7.50 6.08
CA ALA A 158 -2.70 6.93 7.41
C ALA A 158 -3.60 5.69 7.48
N SER A 159 -4.80 5.76 6.88
CA SER A 159 -5.70 4.60 6.77
C SER A 159 -5.02 3.43 6.05
N ARG A 160 -4.34 3.69 4.93
CA ARG A 160 -3.60 2.66 4.18
C ARG A 160 -2.50 2.03 5.03
N ALA A 161 -1.66 2.84 5.68
CA ALA A 161 -0.57 2.35 6.52
C ALA A 161 -1.10 1.50 7.68
N LEU A 162 -2.17 1.93 8.36
CA LEU A 162 -2.81 1.19 9.44
C LEU A 162 -3.42 -0.13 8.96
N CYS A 163 -4.08 -0.17 7.79
CA CYS A 163 -4.59 -1.41 7.22
C CYS A 163 -3.47 -2.41 6.88
N ILE A 164 -2.35 -1.93 6.34
CA ILE A 164 -1.18 -2.79 6.05
C ILE A 164 -0.61 -3.35 7.36
N LEU A 165 -0.42 -2.52 8.38
CA LEU A 165 0.06 -2.97 9.70
C LEU A 165 -0.93 -3.94 10.36
N ALA A 166 -2.24 -3.79 10.14
CA ALA A 166 -3.27 -4.69 10.66
C ALA A 166 -3.46 -5.99 9.85
N SER A 167 -2.68 -6.23 8.79
CA SER A 167 -2.88 -7.36 7.87
C SER A 167 -2.52 -8.75 8.40
N THR A 168 -2.04 -8.85 9.64
CA THR A 168 -1.75 -10.13 10.29
C THR A 168 -2.25 -10.14 11.73
N GLU A 169 -2.59 -11.32 12.24
CA GLU A 169 -3.03 -11.51 13.64
C GLU A 169 -2.04 -10.92 14.64
N LYS A 170 -0.75 -11.21 14.48
CA LYS A 170 0.27 -10.77 15.45
C LYS A 170 0.38 -9.24 15.51
N THR A 171 0.44 -8.58 14.36
CA THR A 171 0.56 -7.13 14.31
C THR A 171 -0.75 -6.45 14.67
N GLY A 172 -1.90 -7.01 14.27
CA GLY A 172 -3.22 -6.55 14.67
C GLY A 172 -3.43 -6.59 16.19
N THR A 173 -3.06 -7.70 16.83
CA THR A 173 -3.09 -7.81 18.30
C THR A 173 -2.17 -6.78 18.96
N ALA A 174 -0.95 -6.59 18.46
CA ALA A 174 -0.04 -5.57 18.99
C ALA A 174 -0.60 -4.14 18.83
N ILE A 175 -1.32 -3.84 17.75
CA ILE A 175 -2.01 -2.56 17.55
C ILE A 175 -3.12 -2.37 18.60
N LEU A 176 -3.91 -3.42 18.88
CA LEU A 176 -4.98 -3.37 19.87
C LEU A 176 -4.45 -3.23 21.30
N GLU A 177 -3.40 -3.97 21.66
CA GLU A 177 -2.73 -3.89 22.97
C GLU A 177 -2.14 -2.51 23.23
N ARG A 178 -1.70 -1.82 22.17
CA ARG A 178 -1.25 -0.41 22.22
C ARG A 178 -2.40 0.60 22.27
N GLY A 179 -3.64 0.15 22.43
CA GLY A 179 -4.80 1.00 22.72
C GLY A 179 -5.45 1.66 21.50
N ALA A 180 -5.18 1.20 20.27
CA ALA A 180 -5.69 1.83 19.05
C ALA A 180 -7.23 1.86 18.94
N LEU A 181 -7.93 0.94 19.62
CA LEU A 181 -9.39 0.81 19.49
C LEU A 181 -10.14 2.05 19.99
N LYS A 182 -9.72 2.63 21.12
CA LYS A 182 -10.41 3.79 21.72
C LYS A 182 -10.37 5.01 20.78
N PRO A 183 -9.21 5.40 20.19
CA PRO A 183 -9.16 6.40 19.13
C PRO A 183 -10.06 6.07 17.93
N LEU A 184 -10.05 4.82 17.43
CA LEU A 184 -10.87 4.43 16.27
C LEU A 184 -12.37 4.58 16.53
N VAL A 185 -12.86 4.11 17.68
CA VAL A 185 -14.27 4.28 18.08
C VAL A 185 -14.62 5.76 18.29
N SER A 186 -13.70 6.55 18.85
CA SER A 186 -13.89 8.00 19.01
C SER A 186 -14.04 8.70 17.66
N LEU A 187 -13.28 8.30 16.64
CA LEU A 187 -13.39 8.86 15.28
C LEU A 187 -14.73 8.54 14.61
N LEU A 188 -15.36 7.41 14.94
CA LEU A 188 -16.72 7.07 14.49
C LEU A 188 -17.81 7.91 15.17
N LYS A 189 -17.62 8.28 16.44
CA LYS A 189 -18.55 9.13 17.21
C LYS A 189 -18.51 10.61 16.84
N GLY A 190 -17.45 11.04 16.15
CA GLY A 190 -17.24 12.42 15.75
C GLY A 190 -18.24 12.91 14.70
N LYS A 191 -18.01 14.12 14.17
CA LYS A 191 -18.84 14.69 13.10
C LYS A 191 -18.99 13.69 11.93
N PRO A 192 -20.22 13.41 11.47
CA PRO A 192 -20.46 12.42 10.43
C PRO A 192 -19.81 12.88 9.13
N GLN A 193 -18.76 12.17 8.74
CA GLN A 193 -18.03 12.38 7.50
C GLN A 193 -17.84 11.02 6.86
N VAL A 194 -18.53 10.77 5.73
CA VAL A 194 -18.60 9.44 5.11
C VAL A 194 -17.20 8.92 4.80
N SER A 195 -16.32 9.74 4.21
CA SER A 195 -14.94 9.35 3.90
C SER A 195 -14.13 8.94 5.15
N ARG A 196 -14.32 9.63 6.27
CA ARG A 196 -13.68 9.27 7.55
C ARG A 196 -14.22 7.96 8.09
N ILE A 197 -15.55 7.81 8.13
CA ILE A 197 -16.22 6.59 8.60
C ILE A 197 -15.74 5.39 7.78
N LEU A 198 -15.68 5.51 6.45
CA LEU A 198 -15.19 4.46 5.56
C LEU A 198 -13.71 4.11 5.82
N ARG A 199 -12.84 5.11 6.03
CA ARG A 199 -11.42 4.88 6.34
C ARG A 199 -11.25 4.16 7.68
N VAL A 200 -11.97 4.59 8.71
CA VAL A 200 -11.96 3.95 10.04
C VAL A 200 -12.54 2.54 9.96
N ALA A 201 -13.64 2.34 9.25
CA ALA A 201 -14.25 1.02 9.03
C ALA A 201 -13.27 0.05 8.35
N LYS A 202 -12.47 0.51 7.37
CA LYS A 202 -11.44 -0.33 6.73
C LYS A 202 -10.37 -0.79 7.73
N VAL A 203 -9.93 0.09 8.63
CA VAL A 203 -8.94 -0.27 9.65
C VAL A 203 -9.53 -1.25 10.66
N LEU A 204 -10.76 -1.00 11.13
CA LEU A 204 -11.47 -1.90 12.04
C LEU A 204 -11.73 -3.27 11.42
N GLN A 205 -12.12 -3.33 10.14
CA GLN A 205 -12.27 -4.58 9.41
C GLN A 205 -10.96 -5.36 9.34
N ALA A 206 -9.84 -4.69 8.99
CA ALA A 206 -8.54 -5.33 8.92
C ALA A 206 -8.10 -5.92 10.27
N LEU A 207 -8.40 -5.24 11.39
CA LEU A 207 -8.15 -5.74 12.73
C LEU A 207 -9.07 -6.93 13.09
N ALA A 208 -10.36 -6.84 12.71
CA ALA A 208 -11.36 -7.87 13.01
C ALA A 208 -11.15 -9.17 12.21
N ASP A 209 -10.59 -9.09 11.00
CA ASP A 209 -10.34 -10.25 10.14
C ASP A 209 -9.44 -11.30 10.81
N PHE A 210 -8.52 -10.86 11.68
CA PHE A 210 -7.56 -11.73 12.35
C PHE A 210 -7.72 -11.82 13.87
N ASN A 211 -8.53 -10.95 14.50
CA ASN A 211 -8.71 -10.96 15.95
C ASN A 211 -10.15 -10.61 16.38
N ARG A 212 -11.13 -11.45 16.00
CA ARG A 212 -12.54 -11.27 16.39
C ARG A 212 -12.72 -11.22 17.91
N CYS A 213 -12.16 -12.19 18.64
CA CYS A 213 -12.32 -12.27 20.09
C CYS A 213 -11.70 -11.07 20.82
N GLY A 214 -10.53 -10.58 20.39
CA GLY A 214 -9.90 -9.40 20.99
C GLY A 214 -10.69 -8.13 20.72
N MET A 215 -11.29 -8.00 19.53
CA MET A 215 -12.20 -6.90 19.20
C MET A 215 -13.48 -6.94 20.04
N ASP A 216 -14.10 -8.10 20.24
CA ASP A 216 -15.32 -8.26 21.02
C ASP A 216 -15.11 -7.92 22.51
N VAL A 217 -14.01 -8.40 23.09
CA VAL A 217 -13.63 -8.08 24.48
C VAL A 217 -13.37 -6.57 24.64
N ALA A 218 -12.66 -5.97 23.69
CA ALA A 218 -12.31 -4.55 23.76
C ALA A 218 -13.50 -3.62 23.42
N LEU A 219 -14.51 -4.12 22.72
CA LEU A 219 -15.80 -3.46 22.45
C LEU A 219 -16.88 -3.87 23.44
N SER A 220 -16.55 -4.04 24.72
CA SER A 220 -17.51 -4.46 25.76
C SER A 220 -18.75 -3.58 25.91
N GLN A 221 -18.75 -2.36 25.36
CA GLN A 221 -19.92 -1.49 25.31
C GLN A 221 -20.75 -1.72 24.04
N GLU A 222 -22.03 -2.06 24.21
CA GLU A 222 -23.00 -2.30 23.11
C GLU A 222 -23.08 -1.13 22.12
N SER A 223 -23.02 0.11 22.60
CA SER A 223 -23.03 1.30 21.72
C SER A 223 -21.82 1.36 20.77
N SER A 224 -20.65 0.88 21.21
CA SER A 224 -19.44 0.86 20.38
C SER A 224 -19.51 -0.25 19.33
N GLN A 225 -20.10 -1.39 19.68
CA GLN A 225 -20.39 -2.48 18.73
C GLN A 225 -21.37 -2.05 17.66
N GLN A 226 -22.47 -1.38 18.03
CA GLN A 226 -23.46 -0.85 17.08
C GLN A 226 -22.84 0.15 16.09
N LEU A 227 -22.00 1.07 16.57
CA LEU A 227 -21.28 2.01 15.71
C LEU A 227 -20.35 1.32 14.73
N MET A 228 -19.63 0.29 15.18
CA MET A 228 -18.79 -0.51 14.31
C MET A 228 -19.62 -1.23 13.25
N HIS A 229 -20.70 -1.93 13.63
CA HIS A 229 -21.59 -2.60 12.69
C HIS A 229 -22.16 -1.64 11.64
N HIS A 230 -22.60 -0.45 12.05
CA HIS A 230 -23.06 0.57 11.12
C HIS A 230 -21.95 1.01 10.15
N ALA A 231 -20.74 1.26 10.65
CA ALA A 231 -19.61 1.66 9.81
C ALA A 231 -19.19 0.57 8.81
N LEU A 232 -19.23 -0.70 9.21
CA LEU A 232 -18.95 -1.86 8.35
C LEU A 232 -20.04 -2.05 7.29
N ASN A 233 -21.32 -1.87 7.64
CA ASN A 233 -22.42 -1.91 6.68
C ASN A 233 -22.27 -0.81 5.62
N LEU A 234 -21.95 0.42 6.03
CA LEU A 234 -21.66 1.52 5.09
C LEU A 234 -20.49 1.20 4.17
N LEU A 235 -19.44 0.55 4.68
CA LEU A 235 -18.31 0.11 3.86
C LEU A 235 -18.73 -0.97 2.83
N GLN A 236 -19.58 -1.91 3.23
CA GLN A 236 -20.10 -2.94 2.34
C GLN A 236 -21.00 -2.35 1.24
N GLU A 237 -21.89 -1.42 1.58
CA GLU A 237 -22.70 -0.68 0.61
C GLU A 237 -21.84 0.13 -0.36
N HIS A 238 -20.78 0.78 0.14
CA HIS A 238 -19.87 1.52 -0.71
C HIS A 238 -19.08 0.59 -1.65
N ARG A 239 -18.74 -0.63 -1.22
CA ARG A 239 -18.11 -1.64 -2.09
C ARG A 239 -19.09 -2.16 -3.15
N SER A 240 -20.34 -2.43 -2.80
CA SER A 240 -21.33 -2.96 -3.74
C SER A 240 -21.72 -1.96 -4.83
N LYS A 241 -21.84 -0.66 -4.50
CA LYS A 241 -22.12 0.42 -5.46
C LYS A 241 -20.95 0.70 -6.42
N ASN A 242 -19.73 0.31 -6.06
CA ASN A 242 -18.52 0.53 -6.85
C ASN A 242 -17.96 -0.75 -7.47
N LEU A 243 -18.71 -1.86 -7.45
CA LEU A 243 -18.36 -3.04 -8.25
C LEU A 243 -18.43 -2.65 -9.73
N PRO A 244 -17.43 -2.99 -10.56
CA PRO A 244 -17.60 -2.87 -12.00
C PRO A 244 -18.84 -3.67 -12.37
N THR A 245 -19.80 -3.04 -13.05
CA THR A 245 -20.92 -3.74 -13.66
C THR A 245 -20.32 -4.92 -14.43
N PRO A 246 -20.74 -6.17 -14.18
CA PRO A 246 -20.30 -7.27 -15.02
C PRO A 246 -20.66 -6.86 -16.45
N ARG A 247 -19.64 -6.74 -17.32
CA ARG A 247 -19.88 -6.72 -18.76
C ARG A 247 -20.60 -8.03 -19.03
N PHE A 248 -21.92 -7.98 -19.13
CA PHE A 248 -22.69 -9.06 -19.72
C PHE A 248 -22.10 -9.24 -21.11
N LEU A 249 -21.31 -10.29 -21.28
CA LEU A 249 -21.12 -10.85 -22.61
C LEU A 249 -22.54 -11.13 -23.10
N PRO A 250 -22.97 -10.54 -24.23
CA PRO A 250 -24.30 -10.79 -24.73
C PRO A 250 -24.44 -12.30 -24.90
N ALA A 251 -25.49 -12.85 -24.31
CA ALA A 251 -25.84 -14.25 -24.47
C ALA A 251 -25.84 -14.55 -25.98
N ILE A 252 -25.05 -15.53 -26.39
CA ILE A 252 -25.10 -16.08 -27.75
C ILE A 252 -26.48 -16.72 -27.87
N GLY A 253 -27.43 -15.95 -28.39
CA GLY A 253 -28.75 -16.42 -28.75
C GLY A 253 -28.60 -17.44 -29.86
N ALA A 254 -29.02 -18.66 -29.60
CA ALA A 254 -29.37 -19.62 -30.64
C ALA A 254 -30.55 -19.03 -31.42
N GLY A 255 -30.33 -18.70 -32.69
CA GLY A 255 -31.34 -18.18 -33.60
C GLY A 255 -30.81 -18.26 -35.03
N ASN A 256 -31.48 -19.09 -35.83
CA ASN A 256 -31.15 -19.41 -37.20
C ASN A 256 -31.36 -18.23 -38.16
N ASP A 257 -30.76 -18.40 -39.33
CA ASP A 257 -31.11 -17.83 -40.65
C ASP A 257 -30.40 -16.54 -41.15
N GLU A 258 -29.56 -16.82 -42.16
CA GLU A 258 -29.38 -16.13 -43.45
C GLU A 258 -29.32 -14.60 -43.50
N SER A 259 -28.15 -14.06 -43.85
CA SER A 259 -27.92 -13.45 -45.18
C SER A 259 -26.52 -12.84 -45.33
N PHE A 260 -25.95 -13.08 -46.51
CA PHE A 260 -24.69 -12.53 -47.00
C PHE A 260 -24.71 -11.01 -47.12
N ALA A 261 -23.66 -10.33 -46.65
CA ALA A 261 -23.16 -9.12 -47.30
C ALA A 261 -21.66 -8.92 -47.03
N THR A 262 -20.87 -9.19 -48.07
CA THR A 262 -19.46 -8.86 -48.22
C THR A 262 -19.20 -7.36 -48.12
N VAL A 263 -18.29 -6.93 -47.24
CA VAL A 263 -17.48 -5.73 -47.43
C VAL A 263 -16.01 -6.07 -47.13
N LYS A 264 -15.18 -5.89 -48.15
CA LYS A 264 -13.76 -6.24 -48.23
C LYS A 264 -12.97 -4.95 -48.39
N MET A 265 -12.13 -4.56 -47.43
CA MET A 265 -10.94 -3.66 -47.50
C MET A 265 -10.32 -3.63 -46.08
N ALA A 266 -9.02 -3.57 -45.77
CA ALA A 266 -7.72 -3.78 -46.41
C ALA A 266 -6.70 -3.90 -45.23
N SER A 267 -5.65 -4.72 -45.36
CA SER A 267 -4.63 -4.98 -44.31
C SER A 267 -3.76 -3.74 -43.97
N PRO A 268 -2.90 -3.76 -42.91
CA PRO A 268 -1.63 -4.50 -42.99
C PRO A 268 -1.24 -5.28 -41.73
N GLN A 269 -0.57 -6.39 -41.99
CA GLN A 269 0.14 -7.24 -41.03
C GLN A 269 1.37 -6.51 -40.50
N VAL A 270 1.62 -6.61 -39.19
CA VAL A 270 2.99 -6.55 -38.64
C VAL A 270 3.24 -7.82 -37.83
N MET A 271 4.36 -8.43 -38.20
CA MET A 271 4.83 -9.77 -37.89
C MET A 271 5.55 -9.78 -36.54
N ILE A 272 5.13 -10.62 -35.59
CA ILE A 272 5.90 -10.90 -34.36
C ILE A 272 6.62 -12.26 -34.54
N PRO A 273 7.97 -12.32 -34.51
CA PRO A 273 8.72 -13.56 -34.70
C PRO A 273 8.52 -14.56 -33.54
N ARG A 274 8.17 -15.81 -33.90
CA ARG A 274 8.16 -16.97 -33.01
C ARG A 274 9.58 -17.42 -32.69
N SER A 275 10.13 -17.02 -31.53
CA SER A 275 11.16 -17.81 -30.86
C SER A 275 11.20 -17.51 -29.37
N LYS A 276 11.31 -18.57 -28.55
CA LYS A 276 11.26 -18.62 -27.06
C LYS A 276 9.88 -18.81 -26.41
N MET A 277 9.14 -19.83 -26.86
CA MET A 277 8.29 -20.65 -25.98
C MET A 277 8.89 -22.06 -25.90
N LYS A 278 9.82 -22.27 -24.96
CA LYS A 278 10.24 -23.60 -24.50
C LYS A 278 10.08 -23.61 -22.99
N ASN A 279 9.52 -24.71 -22.47
CA ASN A 279 9.36 -25.09 -21.06
C ASN A 279 7.99 -24.86 -20.39
N ALA A 280 6.92 -25.31 -21.04
CA ALA A 280 5.68 -25.67 -20.32
C ALA A 280 5.02 -26.92 -20.89
N ARG A 281 5.79 -28.01 -21.06
CA ARG A 281 5.26 -29.37 -21.22
C ARG A 281 6.24 -30.38 -20.62
N LYS A 282 6.13 -30.60 -19.31
CA LYS A 282 6.52 -31.88 -18.72
C LYS A 282 5.72 -32.11 -17.44
N ILE A 283 5.00 -33.23 -17.47
CA ILE A 283 4.56 -34.06 -16.33
C ILE A 283 3.24 -33.64 -15.66
N ILE A 284 2.14 -34.01 -16.33
CA ILE A 284 0.93 -34.52 -15.69
C ILE A 284 1.26 -35.97 -15.29
N GLN A 285 1.40 -36.24 -14.00
CA GLN A 285 1.28 -37.60 -13.45
C GLN A 285 1.14 -37.56 -11.92
N LEU A 286 -0.09 -37.41 -11.41
CA LEU A 286 -0.48 -37.95 -10.11
C LEU A 286 -1.95 -38.35 -10.20
N GLY A 287 -2.19 -39.66 -10.18
CA GLY A 287 -3.52 -40.25 -10.17
C GLY A 287 -4.22 -39.98 -8.84
N LEU A 288 -5.48 -39.55 -8.92
CA LEU A 288 -6.43 -39.60 -7.83
C LEU A 288 -7.69 -40.30 -8.33
N ASP A 289 -7.97 -41.42 -7.68
CA ASP A 289 -9.06 -42.37 -7.92
C ASP A 289 -10.41 -41.75 -7.55
N VAL A 290 -11.31 -41.64 -8.52
CA VAL A 290 -12.60 -40.91 -8.44
C VAL A 290 -13.72 -41.77 -7.81
N SER A 291 -13.39 -42.92 -7.22
CA SER A 291 -14.37 -43.88 -6.68
C SER A 291 -14.61 -43.78 -5.15
N LYS A 292 -14.07 -42.77 -4.46
CA LYS A 292 -14.23 -42.58 -3.00
C LYS A 292 -14.67 -41.17 -2.59
N ILE A 293 -15.68 -40.61 -3.26
CA ILE A 293 -16.36 -39.39 -2.79
C ILE A 293 -17.65 -39.81 -2.06
N PRO A 294 -17.69 -39.82 -0.72
CA PRO A 294 -18.95 -40.00 0.00
C PRO A 294 -19.85 -38.77 -0.21
N THR A 295 -21.03 -39.06 -0.73
CA THR A 295 -22.21 -38.21 -0.75
C THR A 295 -22.66 -37.92 0.68
N THR A 296 -22.51 -36.67 1.14
CA THR A 296 -23.41 -35.93 2.07
C THR A 296 -22.68 -34.67 2.57
N LEU A 297 -23.18 -33.50 2.18
CA LEU A 297 -22.78 -32.20 2.75
C LEU A 297 -23.72 -31.86 3.92
N PRO A 298 -23.21 -31.52 5.12
CA PRO A 298 -23.98 -30.79 6.12
C PRO A 298 -23.90 -29.25 5.88
N PRO A 299 -24.89 -28.49 6.38
CA PRO A 299 -25.29 -27.19 5.83
C PRO A 299 -24.40 -26.01 6.24
N LEU A 300 -24.31 -25.06 5.31
CA LEU A 300 -23.74 -23.72 5.49
C LEU A 300 -24.57 -22.91 6.49
N HIS A 301 -24.02 -22.69 7.68
CA HIS A 301 -24.29 -21.47 8.43
C HIS A 301 -22.96 -20.78 8.77
N CYS A 302 -23.00 -19.46 8.60
CA CYS A 302 -21.99 -18.43 8.88
C CYS A 302 -21.19 -17.96 7.65
N VAL A 303 -21.82 -17.09 6.86
CA VAL A 303 -21.36 -15.70 6.71
C VAL A 303 -22.57 -14.79 6.85
#